data_AF-B3NFJ5-F1
#
_entry.id   AF-B3NFJ5-F1
#
_cell.length_a   1.000
_cell.length_b   1.000
_cell.length_c   1.000
_cell.angle_alpha   90.00
_cell.angle_beta   90.00
_cell.angle_gamma   90.00
#
_symmetry.space_group_name_H-M   'P 1'
#
loop_
_entity.id
_entity.type
_entity.pdbx_description
1 polymer ?
#
loop_
_entity_poly.entity_id
_entity_poly.type
_entity_poly.pdbx_seq_one_letter_code
_entity_poly.pdbx_strand_id
1 'polypeptide(L)'
;MYSAKVLNKLLKEAPKDAEGSKEIAELRKLIMELMKPRLGQLLQILKTRMIATTRDEFQDENEDWWPDYELLSSNWRAITDMNGFLVCTQDALKGLPDDLRAIGESFDYAYSVTKPITIRNKTKNYILVVELLEDMEDFVMHFSRLCSKNLDERRDLYDLASITKDTGDRIKVKIFDERTFVQLQSRIASLRNYIRDFSALFDVHLESKEEAEFKPLYMLAKTQEPLATVATADKTRT
;
A
#
# COMPACT_ATOMS: atom_id res chain seq x y z
N MET A 1 7.90 4.98 18.88
CA MET A 1 7.92 3.51 18.78
C MET A 1 9.29 3.10 18.27
N TYR A 2 9.96 2.21 18.99
CA TYR A 2 11.31 1.74 18.65
C TYR A 2 11.30 1.09 17.26
N SER A 3 12.15 1.59 16.36
CA SER A 3 12.51 0.87 15.14
C SER A 3 13.07 -0.49 15.57
N ALA A 4 12.33 -1.56 15.27
CA ALA A 4 12.86 -2.89 15.39
C ALA A 4 14.04 -2.95 14.43
N LYS A 5 15.27 -2.84 14.97
CA LYS A 5 16.48 -3.16 14.22
C LYS A 5 16.26 -4.58 13.71
N VAL A 6 16.05 -4.73 12.40
CA VAL A 6 16.04 -6.01 11.72
C VAL A 6 17.44 -6.60 11.88
N LEU A 7 17.65 -7.31 12.99
CA LEU A 7 18.97 -7.74 13.47
C LEU A 7 19.38 -9.09 12.86
N ASN A 8 18.81 -9.45 11.70
CA ASN A 8 19.12 -10.67 10.98
C ASN A 8 19.39 -10.33 9.51
N LYS A 9 20.63 -9.90 9.23
CA LYS A 9 21.16 -9.93 7.86
C LYS A 9 21.21 -11.39 7.43
N LEU A 10 20.31 -11.80 6.52
CA LEU A 10 20.20 -13.20 6.07
C LEU A 10 21.43 -13.64 5.28
N LEU A 11 22.09 -12.67 4.66
CA LEU A 11 23.39 -12.79 4.01
C LEU A 11 24.30 -11.77 4.71
N LYS A 12 25.08 -12.20 5.70
CA LYS A 12 26.20 -11.37 6.21
C LYS A 12 27.05 -10.96 5.01
N GLU A 13 27.46 -9.70 4.94
CA GLU A 13 28.40 -9.22 3.93
C GLU A 13 29.56 -10.20 3.84
N ALA A 14 29.55 -11.00 2.78
CA ALA A 14 30.68 -11.83 2.44
C ALA A 14 31.84 -10.85 2.16
N PRO A 15 33.09 -11.18 2.55
CA PRO A 15 34.26 -10.41 2.12
C PRO A 15 34.14 -10.10 0.62
N LYS A 16 34.60 -8.91 0.19
CA LYS A 16 34.52 -8.49 -1.23
C LYS A 16 35.14 -9.50 -2.22
N ASP A 17 35.90 -10.47 -1.70
CA ASP A 17 36.60 -11.53 -2.44
C ASP A 17 36.11 -12.95 -2.11
N ALA A 18 34.96 -13.11 -1.44
CA ALA A 18 34.38 -14.43 -1.15
C ALA A 18 33.53 -14.94 -2.33
N GLU A 19 33.53 -16.26 -2.50
CA GLU A 19 32.73 -16.98 -3.48
C GLU A 19 31.24 -16.63 -3.31
N GLY A 20 30.57 -16.22 -4.39
CA GLY A 20 29.16 -15.83 -4.36
C GLY A 20 28.87 -14.33 -4.05
N SER A 21 29.90 -13.50 -3.82
CA SER A 21 29.72 -12.07 -3.54
C SER A 21 29.10 -11.29 -4.69
N LYS A 22 29.41 -11.66 -5.94
CA LYS A 22 28.86 -11.05 -7.15
C LYS A 22 27.36 -11.34 -7.28
N GLU A 23 26.97 -12.58 -7.03
CA GLU A 23 25.59 -13.06 -7.13
C GLU A 23 24.70 -12.41 -6.05
N ILE A 24 25.24 -12.22 -4.84
CA ILE A 24 24.55 -11.43 -3.79
C ILE A 24 24.36 -9.97 -4.23
N ALA A 25 25.35 -9.36 -4.89
CA ALA A 25 25.23 -8.00 -5.39
C ALA A 25 24.21 -7.88 -6.53
N GLU A 26 24.15 -8.87 -7.43
CA GLU A 26 23.14 -8.96 -8.49
C GLU A 26 21.74 -9.13 -7.91
N LEU A 27 21.55 -9.99 -6.91
CA LEU A 27 20.28 -10.13 -6.18
C LEU A 27 19.84 -8.80 -5.56
N ARG A 28 20.74 -8.10 -4.86
CA ARG A 28 20.45 -6.79 -4.26
C ARG A 28 20.05 -5.75 -5.30
N LYS A 29 20.73 -5.75 -6.46
CA LYS A 29 20.40 -4.86 -7.58
C LYS A 29 19.01 -5.19 -8.14
N LEU A 30 18.70 -6.47 -8.32
CA LEU A 30 17.40 -6.94 -8.81
C LEU A 30 16.26 -6.52 -7.87
N ILE A 31 16.42 -6.76 -6.56
CA ILE A 31 15.45 -6.33 -5.54
C ILE A 31 15.22 -4.81 -5.64
N MET A 32 16.30 -4.03 -5.75
CA MET A 32 16.19 -2.57 -5.86
C MET A 32 15.47 -2.13 -7.14
N GLU A 33 15.78 -2.76 -8.27
CA GLU A 33 15.20 -2.45 -9.58
C GLU A 33 13.69 -2.76 -9.61
N LEU A 34 13.29 -3.90 -9.05
CA LEU A 34 11.89 -4.35 -9.08
C LEU A 34 11.05 -3.73 -7.96
N MET A 35 11.56 -3.64 -6.73
CA MET A 35 10.75 -3.23 -5.58
C MET A 35 10.66 -1.71 -5.38
N LYS A 36 11.67 -0.94 -5.82
CA LYS A 36 11.67 0.53 -5.65
C LYS A 36 10.53 1.21 -6.43
N PRO A 37 10.28 0.90 -7.71
CA PRO A 37 9.15 1.47 -8.44
C PRO A 37 7.81 1.10 -7.81
N ARG A 38 7.68 -0.14 -7.31
CA ARG A 38 6.47 -0.65 -6.64
C ARG A 38 6.15 0.16 -5.38
N LEU A 39 7.15 0.39 -4.52
CA LEU A 39 6.97 1.27 -3.35
C LEU A 39 6.54 2.68 -3.75
N GLY A 40 7.11 3.23 -4.82
CA GLY A 40 6.72 4.53 -5.35
C GLY A 40 5.24 4.58 -5.74
N GLN A 41 4.76 3.59 -6.49
CA GLN A 41 3.35 3.49 -6.90
C GLN A 41 2.42 3.34 -5.69
N LEU A 42 2.71 2.42 -4.78
CA LEU A 42 1.91 2.21 -3.57
C LEU A 42 1.83 3.48 -2.72
N LEU A 43 2.94 4.21 -2.59
CA LEU A 43 2.99 5.48 -1.87
C LEU A 43 2.08 6.54 -2.51
N GLN A 44 2.08 6.66 -3.84
CA GLN A 44 1.22 7.63 -4.52
C GLN A 44 -0.26 7.30 -4.32
N ILE A 45 -0.63 6.02 -4.35
CA ILE A 45 -2.01 5.60 -4.08
C ILE A 45 -2.41 5.90 -2.63
N LEU A 46 -1.52 5.65 -1.66
CA LEU A 46 -1.74 5.95 -0.23
C LEU A 46 -1.89 7.44 0.10
N LYS A 47 -1.36 8.33 -0.75
CA LYS A 47 -1.56 9.78 -0.62
C LYS A 47 -2.98 10.22 -0.96
N THR A 48 -3.75 9.38 -1.66
CA THR A 48 -5.16 9.65 -1.97
C THR A 48 -5.98 9.81 -0.69
N ARG A 49 -6.86 10.80 -0.68
CA ARG A 49 -7.82 11.08 0.39
C ARG A 49 -9.22 11.12 -0.18
N MET A 50 -10.15 10.46 0.51
CA MET A 50 -11.58 10.63 0.29
C MET A 50 -12.07 11.80 1.15
N ILE A 51 -12.72 12.79 0.54
CA ILE A 51 -13.20 14.01 1.19
C ILE A 51 -14.66 14.19 0.82
N ALA A 52 -15.50 14.55 1.80
CA ALA A 52 -16.91 14.83 1.55
C ALA A 52 -17.06 16.11 0.70
N THR A 53 -17.89 16.03 -0.33
CA THR A 53 -18.29 17.15 -1.20
C THR A 53 -19.65 17.63 -0.72
N THR A 54 -19.84 18.95 -0.63
CA THR A 54 -21.08 19.53 -0.09
C THR A 54 -21.93 20.13 -1.20
N ARG A 55 -23.26 20.08 -1.06
CA ARG A 55 -24.20 20.62 -2.04
C ARG A 55 -23.95 22.11 -2.29
N ASP A 56 -23.48 22.80 -1.27
CA ASP A 56 -23.17 24.23 -1.28
C ASP A 56 -22.07 24.60 -2.30
N GLU A 57 -21.34 23.62 -2.85
CA GLU A 57 -20.32 23.80 -3.88
C GLU A 57 -20.90 23.84 -5.31
N PHE A 58 -22.18 23.49 -5.49
CA PHE A 58 -22.86 23.45 -6.79
C PHE A 58 -23.81 24.65 -6.97
N GLN A 59 -23.73 25.31 -8.13
CA GLN A 59 -24.49 26.55 -8.40
C GLN A 59 -25.91 26.30 -8.92
N ASP A 60 -26.19 25.12 -9.48
CA ASP A 60 -27.51 24.76 -10.01
C ASP A 60 -28.24 23.83 -9.03
N GLU A 61 -29.44 24.24 -8.63
CA GLU A 61 -30.30 23.44 -7.73
C GLU A 61 -30.69 22.08 -8.32
N ASN A 62 -30.61 21.93 -9.65
CA ASN A 62 -30.92 20.71 -10.39
C ASN A 62 -29.70 19.82 -10.66
N GLU A 63 -28.50 20.26 -10.27
CA GLU A 63 -27.28 19.48 -10.47
C GLU A 63 -27.22 18.29 -9.52
N ASP A 64 -26.99 17.10 -10.09
CA ASP A 64 -26.88 15.86 -9.33
C ASP A 64 -25.49 15.77 -8.70
N TRP A 65 -25.36 16.30 -7.48
CA TRP A 65 -24.13 16.35 -6.68
C TRP A 65 -23.69 14.99 -6.09
N TRP A 66 -24.09 13.88 -6.70
CA TRP A 66 -23.72 12.54 -6.28
C TRP A 66 -22.61 11.96 -7.18
N PRO A 67 -21.58 11.29 -6.64
CA PRO A 67 -21.34 10.99 -5.23
C PRO A 67 -20.99 12.24 -4.40
N ASP A 68 -21.38 12.25 -3.13
CA ASP A 68 -21.13 13.34 -2.18
C ASP A 68 -19.71 13.29 -1.57
N TYR A 69 -18.76 12.82 -2.36
CA TYR A 69 -17.35 12.77 -2.01
C TYR A 69 -16.47 12.85 -3.27
N GLU A 70 -15.25 13.33 -3.08
CA GLU A 70 -14.20 13.35 -4.08
C GLU A 70 -12.96 12.60 -3.59
N LEU A 71 -12.16 12.10 -4.54
CA LEU A 71 -10.84 11.59 -4.24
C LEU A 71 -9.78 12.61 -4.64
N LEU A 72 -9.09 13.17 -3.65
CA LEU A 72 -7.95 14.04 -3.87
C LEU A 72 -6.65 13.24 -3.78
N SER A 73 -5.87 13.29 -4.86
CA SER A 73 -4.47 12.87 -4.85
C SER A 73 -3.58 14.06 -5.17
N SER A 74 -2.67 14.39 -4.25
CA SER A 74 -1.88 15.63 -4.31
C SER A 74 -1.05 15.77 -5.59
N ASN A 75 -0.60 14.66 -6.18
CA ASN A 75 0.31 14.65 -7.33
C ASN A 75 -0.09 13.68 -8.46
N TRP A 76 -1.19 12.93 -8.32
CA TRP A 76 -1.54 11.84 -9.24
C TRP A 76 -2.93 12.04 -9.83
N ARG A 77 -3.00 12.59 -11.05
CA ARG A 77 -4.26 12.90 -11.74
C ARG A 77 -5.06 11.68 -12.21
N ALA A 78 -4.51 10.46 -12.13
CA ALA A 78 -5.21 9.26 -12.57
C ALA A 78 -6.24 8.72 -11.55
N ILE A 79 -6.28 9.26 -10.33
CA ILE A 79 -7.28 8.90 -9.33
C ILE A 79 -8.19 10.10 -9.13
N THR A 80 -9.33 10.10 -9.82
CA THR A 80 -10.36 11.13 -9.72
C THR A 80 -11.63 10.61 -9.04
N ASP A 81 -11.82 9.29 -9.01
CA ASP A 81 -12.96 8.61 -8.39
C ASP A 81 -12.55 7.23 -7.85
N MET A 82 -13.50 6.53 -7.25
CA MET A 82 -13.26 5.19 -6.69
C MET A 82 -12.94 4.13 -7.74
N ASN A 83 -13.40 4.27 -8.99
CA ASN A 83 -12.98 3.39 -10.08
C ASN A 83 -11.48 3.59 -10.38
N GLY A 84 -11.03 4.83 -10.52
CA GLY A 84 -9.63 5.18 -10.73
C GLY A 84 -8.74 4.68 -9.59
N PHE A 85 -9.21 4.78 -8.33
CA PHE A 85 -8.50 4.24 -7.17
C PHE A 85 -8.36 2.72 -7.23
N LEU A 86 -9.42 1.99 -7.56
CA LEU A 86 -9.41 0.54 -7.72
C LEU A 86 -8.49 0.09 -8.87
N VAL A 87 -8.61 0.73 -10.04
CA VAL A 87 -7.78 0.42 -11.22
C VAL A 87 -6.31 0.71 -10.95
N CYS A 88 -5.98 1.88 -10.39
CA CYS A 88 -4.59 2.20 -10.03
C CYS A 88 -4.02 1.20 -9.01
N THR A 89 -4.84 0.75 -8.06
CA THR A 89 -4.43 -0.29 -7.11
C THR A 89 -4.16 -1.61 -7.81
N GLN A 90 -5.04 -2.05 -8.70
CA GLN A 90 -4.87 -3.28 -9.48
C GLN A 90 -3.60 -3.22 -10.36
N ASP A 91 -3.38 -2.10 -11.03
CA ASP A 91 -2.19 -1.89 -11.88
C ASP A 91 -0.89 -1.92 -11.07
N ALA A 92 -0.88 -1.35 -9.85
CA ALA A 92 0.28 -1.41 -8.98
C ALA A 92 0.65 -2.84 -8.55
N LEU A 93 -0.35 -3.74 -8.44
CA LEU A 93 -0.16 -5.16 -8.11
C LEU A 93 0.26 -6.01 -9.31
N LYS A 94 -0.01 -5.54 -10.53
CA LYS A 94 0.23 -6.30 -11.76
C LYS A 94 1.72 -6.56 -11.97
N GLY A 95 2.09 -7.83 -12.18
CA GLY A 95 3.47 -8.27 -12.39
C GLY A 95 4.30 -8.40 -11.11
N LEU A 96 3.81 -7.95 -9.96
CA LEU A 96 4.52 -8.12 -8.69
C LEU A 96 4.72 -9.60 -8.29
N PRO A 97 3.79 -10.55 -8.56
CA PRO A 97 4.05 -11.99 -8.37
C PRO A 97 5.24 -12.49 -9.20
N ASP A 98 5.34 -12.06 -10.46
CA ASP A 98 6.44 -12.46 -11.34
C ASP A 98 7.77 -11.82 -10.89
N ASP A 99 7.72 -10.56 -10.42
CA ASP A 99 8.87 -9.88 -9.83
C ASP A 99 9.40 -10.64 -8.59
N LEU A 100 8.49 -11.09 -7.71
CA LEU A 100 8.83 -11.89 -6.53
C LEU A 100 9.44 -13.24 -6.90
N ARG A 101 8.90 -13.91 -7.92
CA ARG A 101 9.45 -15.17 -8.44
C ARG A 101 10.87 -14.99 -8.98
N ALA A 102 11.11 -13.94 -9.76
CA ALA A 102 12.44 -13.62 -10.28
C ALA A 102 13.45 -13.35 -9.15
N ILE A 103 13.03 -12.66 -8.08
CA ILE A 103 13.85 -12.46 -6.88
C ILE A 103 14.14 -13.82 -6.20
N GLY A 104 13.14 -14.70 -6.10
CA GLY A 104 13.30 -16.04 -5.54
C GLY A 104 14.31 -16.90 -6.30
N GLU A 105 14.24 -16.90 -7.64
CA GLU A 105 15.19 -17.60 -8.50
C GLU A 105 16.62 -17.05 -8.34
N SER A 106 16.77 -15.72 -8.32
CA SER A 106 18.06 -15.07 -8.09
C SER A 106 18.61 -15.36 -6.68
N PHE A 107 17.74 -15.42 -5.67
CA PHE A 107 18.11 -15.79 -4.31
C PHE A 107 18.58 -17.24 -4.23
N ASP A 108 17.86 -18.19 -4.85
CA ASP A 108 18.26 -19.59 -4.88
C ASP A 108 19.63 -19.77 -5.55
N TYR A 109 19.83 -19.08 -6.68
CA TYR A 109 21.11 -19.08 -7.38
C TYR A 109 22.24 -18.51 -6.51
N ALA A 110 22.07 -17.31 -5.93
CA ALA A 110 23.06 -16.70 -5.05
C ALA A 110 23.37 -17.58 -3.83
N TYR A 111 22.35 -18.24 -3.26
CA TYR A 111 22.55 -19.17 -2.15
C TYR A 111 23.33 -20.43 -2.57
N SER A 112 23.07 -20.96 -3.77
CA SER A 112 23.76 -22.15 -4.29
C SER A 112 25.26 -21.93 -4.55
N VAL A 113 25.64 -20.72 -4.98
CA VAL A 113 27.04 -20.36 -5.24
C VAL A 113 27.79 -20.04 -3.94
N THR A 114 27.12 -19.46 -2.95
CA THR A 114 27.73 -19.05 -1.67
C THR A 114 27.91 -20.18 -0.66
N LYS A 115 27.24 -21.33 -0.86
CA LYS A 115 27.28 -22.48 0.06
C LYS A 115 27.93 -23.68 -0.63
N PRO A 116 28.97 -24.30 -0.06
CA PRO A 116 29.60 -25.47 -0.67
C PRO A 116 28.60 -26.64 -0.79
N ILE A 117 28.72 -27.37 -1.91
CA ILE A 117 27.89 -28.52 -2.35
C ILE A 117 27.76 -29.62 -1.27
N THR A 118 28.64 -29.63 -0.26
CA THR A 118 28.63 -30.60 0.84
C THR A 118 27.54 -30.39 1.89
N ILE A 119 26.87 -29.22 1.91
CA ILE A 119 25.74 -28.96 2.81
C ILE A 119 24.47 -29.56 2.19
N ARG A 120 24.18 -30.83 2.50
CA ARG A 120 22.96 -31.53 2.04
C ARG A 120 21.63 -30.85 2.44
N ASN A 121 21.64 -29.98 3.45
CA ASN A 121 20.42 -29.41 4.03
C ASN A 121 20.39 -27.88 3.91
N LYS A 122 19.31 -27.35 3.31
CA LYS A 122 18.98 -25.91 3.31
C LYS A 122 18.95 -25.38 4.74
N THR A 123 19.52 -24.20 4.96
CA THR A 123 19.52 -23.59 6.30
C THR A 123 18.12 -23.08 6.65
N LYS A 124 17.81 -22.98 7.95
CA LYS A 124 16.55 -22.38 8.42
C LYS A 124 16.31 -20.98 7.81
N ASN A 125 17.36 -20.17 7.70
CA ASN A 125 17.29 -18.83 7.12
C ASN A 125 16.91 -18.85 5.64
N TYR A 126 17.42 -19.82 4.86
CA TYR A 126 17.00 -20.00 3.48
C TYR A 126 15.51 -20.34 3.39
N ILE A 127 15.06 -21.30 4.20
CA ILE A 127 13.67 -21.76 4.20
C ILE A 127 12.73 -20.59 4.52
N LEU A 128 13.08 -19.79 5.53
CA LEU A 128 12.31 -18.60 5.91
C LEU A 128 12.20 -17.55 4.79
N VAL A 129 13.24 -17.37 3.95
CA VAL A 129 13.16 -16.45 2.80
C VAL A 129 12.21 -16.97 1.74
N VAL A 130 12.27 -18.27 1.46
CA VAL A 130 11.38 -18.91 0.48
C VAL A 130 9.94 -18.82 0.94
N GLU A 131 9.65 -19.19 2.19
CA GLU A 131 8.32 -19.05 2.79
C GLU A 131 7.82 -17.60 2.74
N LEU A 132 8.68 -16.62 3.03
CA LEU A 132 8.31 -15.20 2.96
C LEU A 132 7.99 -14.74 1.53
N LEU A 133 8.73 -15.21 0.53
CA LEU A 133 8.45 -14.91 -0.88
C LEU A 133 7.11 -15.49 -1.32
N GLU A 134 6.83 -16.75 -0.94
CA GLU A 134 5.55 -17.42 -1.19
C GLU A 134 4.39 -16.68 -0.52
N ASP A 135 4.53 -16.32 0.76
CA ASP A 135 3.53 -15.55 1.51
C ASP A 135 3.24 -14.18 0.86
N MET A 136 4.28 -13.51 0.35
CA MET A 136 4.13 -12.24 -0.36
C MET A 136 3.45 -12.42 -1.72
N GLU A 137 3.79 -13.47 -2.48
CA GLU A 137 3.14 -13.80 -3.75
C GLU A 137 1.64 -14.06 -3.53
N ASP A 138 1.30 -14.89 -2.54
CA ASP A 138 -0.07 -15.20 -2.15
C ASP A 138 -0.83 -13.96 -1.68
N PHE A 139 -0.20 -13.10 -0.87
CA PHE A 139 -0.81 -11.85 -0.44
C PHE A 139 -1.19 -10.98 -1.65
N VAL A 140 -0.26 -10.81 -2.60
CA VAL A 140 -0.45 -9.97 -3.79
C VAL A 140 -1.51 -10.56 -4.71
N MET A 141 -1.52 -11.89 -4.92
CA MET A 141 -2.55 -12.56 -5.72
C MET A 141 -3.94 -12.40 -5.11
N HIS A 142 -4.09 -12.63 -3.81
CA HIS A 142 -5.35 -12.43 -3.10
C HIS A 142 -5.79 -10.98 -3.13
N PHE A 143 -4.85 -10.04 -3.01
CA PHE A 143 -5.15 -8.63 -3.07
C PHE A 143 -5.61 -8.18 -4.46
N SER A 144 -4.98 -8.69 -5.52
CA SER A 144 -5.40 -8.45 -6.90
C SER A 144 -6.80 -8.99 -7.18
N ARG A 145 -7.09 -10.23 -6.73
CA ARG A 145 -8.44 -10.82 -6.82
C ARG A 145 -9.49 -9.99 -6.10
N LEU A 146 -9.17 -9.45 -4.92
CA LEU A 146 -10.06 -8.55 -4.19
C LEU A 146 -10.35 -7.28 -4.99
N CYS A 147 -9.34 -6.68 -5.64
CA CYS A 147 -9.54 -5.50 -6.48
C CYS A 147 -10.49 -5.78 -7.65
N SER A 148 -10.29 -6.90 -8.36
CA SER A 148 -11.18 -7.32 -9.45
C SER A 148 -12.62 -7.52 -8.97
N LYS A 149 -12.79 -8.23 -7.84
CA LYS A 149 -14.11 -8.45 -7.24
C LYS A 149 -14.79 -7.14 -6.87
N ASN A 150 -14.06 -6.21 -6.25
CA ASN A 150 -14.60 -4.91 -5.87
C ASN A 150 -14.95 -4.04 -7.09
N LEU A 151 -14.20 -4.15 -8.19
CA LEU A 151 -14.55 -3.45 -9.45
C LEU A 151 -15.87 -3.95 -10.03
N ASP A 152 -16.06 -5.27 -10.07
CA ASP A 152 -17.31 -5.87 -10.57
C ASP A 152 -18.50 -5.51 -9.67
N GLU A 153 -18.37 -5.68 -8.35
CA GLU A 153 -19.43 -5.32 -7.39
C GLU A 153 -19.77 -3.83 -7.44
N ARG A 154 -18.77 -2.96 -7.56
CA ARG A 154 -18.99 -1.52 -7.67
C ARG A 154 -19.76 -1.17 -8.95
N ARG A 155 -19.40 -1.77 -10.09
CA ARG A 155 -20.08 -1.53 -11.37
C ARG A 155 -21.57 -1.85 -11.24
N ASP A 156 -21.90 -3.02 -10.69
CA ASP A 156 -23.29 -3.45 -10.55
C ASP A 156 -24.10 -2.51 -9.65
N LEU A 157 -23.51 -2.08 -8.51
CA LEU A 157 -24.14 -1.12 -7.61
C LEU A 157 -24.31 0.27 -8.24
N TYR A 158 -23.28 0.75 -8.94
CA TYR A 158 -23.26 2.05 -9.58
C TYR A 158 -24.27 2.12 -10.73
N ASP A 159 -24.33 1.09 -11.57
CA ASP A 159 -25.27 1.00 -12.69
C ASP A 159 -26.72 0.99 -12.19
N LEU A 160 -27.01 0.21 -11.14
CA LEU A 160 -28.33 0.20 -10.50
C LEU A 160 -28.69 1.60 -9.96
N ALA A 161 -27.81 2.21 -9.17
CA ALA A 161 -28.05 3.53 -8.59
C ALA A 161 -28.20 4.65 -9.63
N SER A 162 -27.49 4.53 -10.76
CA SER A 162 -27.57 5.47 -11.89
C SER A 162 -28.91 5.35 -12.62
N ILE A 163 -29.43 4.13 -12.77
CA ILE A 163 -30.72 3.87 -13.44
C ILE A 163 -31.89 4.27 -12.53
N THR A 164 -31.90 3.83 -11.28
CA THR A 164 -33.05 4.06 -10.38
C THR A 164 -33.08 5.49 -9.86
N LYS A 165 -31.90 6.12 -9.71
CA LYS A 165 -31.71 7.37 -8.96
C LYS A 165 -32.31 7.31 -7.54
N ASP A 166 -32.53 6.10 -7.02
CA ASP A 166 -33.08 5.89 -5.70
C ASP A 166 -32.04 6.26 -4.64
N THR A 167 -32.51 6.92 -3.58
CA THR A 167 -31.62 7.34 -2.49
C THR A 167 -31.03 6.12 -1.77
N GLY A 168 -31.78 5.04 -1.60
CA GLY A 168 -31.32 3.82 -0.98
C GLY A 168 -30.20 3.15 -1.78
N ASP A 169 -30.33 3.06 -3.10
CA ASP A 169 -29.28 2.49 -3.97
C ASP A 169 -28.01 3.35 -3.98
N ARG A 170 -28.15 4.68 -4.00
CA ARG A 170 -27.02 5.62 -3.88
C ARG A 170 -26.28 5.49 -2.54
N ILE A 171 -27.01 5.29 -1.44
CA ILE A 171 -26.42 5.03 -0.13
C ILE A 171 -25.64 3.71 -0.11
N LYS A 172 -26.12 2.66 -0.79
CA LYS A 172 -25.38 1.38 -0.89
C LYS A 172 -24.03 1.57 -1.56
N VAL A 173 -23.98 2.30 -2.67
CA VAL A 173 -22.72 2.62 -3.38
C VAL A 173 -21.78 3.40 -2.47
N LYS A 174 -22.27 4.43 -1.77
CA LYS A 174 -21.45 5.20 -0.83
C LYS A 174 -20.83 4.34 0.27
N ILE A 175 -21.66 3.52 0.94
CA ILE A 175 -21.18 2.61 2.00
C ILE A 175 -20.15 1.63 1.45
N PHE A 176 -20.38 1.11 0.24
CA PHE A 176 -19.44 0.24 -0.44
C PHE A 176 -18.11 0.96 -0.71
N ASP A 177 -18.15 2.16 -1.24
CA ASP A 177 -16.99 2.96 -1.61
C ASP A 177 -16.15 3.33 -0.38
N GLU A 178 -16.76 3.81 0.70
CA GLU A 178 -16.06 4.15 1.95
C GLU A 178 -15.38 2.93 2.57
N ARG A 179 -16.09 1.80 2.67
CA ARG A 179 -15.53 0.55 3.22
C ARG A 179 -14.38 0.04 2.36
N THR A 180 -14.56 0.06 1.05
CA THR A 180 -13.55 -0.38 0.09
C THR A 180 -12.31 0.52 0.18
N PHE A 181 -12.49 1.84 0.21
CA PHE A 181 -11.39 2.80 0.34
C PHE A 181 -10.54 2.51 1.58
N VAL A 182 -11.16 2.37 2.76
CA VAL A 182 -10.45 2.08 4.02
C VAL A 182 -9.74 0.73 3.95
N GLN A 183 -10.40 -0.30 3.43
CA GLN A 183 -9.81 -1.64 3.31
C GLN A 183 -8.58 -1.65 2.40
N LEU A 184 -8.67 -0.99 1.25
CA LEU A 184 -7.57 -0.90 0.28
C LEU A 184 -6.41 -0.07 0.85
N GLN A 185 -6.67 1.10 1.45
CA GLN A 185 -5.64 1.91 2.12
C GLN A 185 -4.84 1.07 3.13
N SER A 186 -5.53 0.27 3.96
CA SER A 186 -4.89 -0.62 4.92
C SER A 186 -4.03 -1.70 4.23
N ARG A 187 -4.56 -2.39 3.22
CA ARG A 187 -3.83 -3.43 2.48
C ARG A 187 -2.61 -2.90 1.72
N ILE A 188 -2.73 -1.73 1.10
CA ILE A 188 -1.62 -1.06 0.40
C ILE A 188 -0.53 -0.68 1.41
N ALA A 189 -0.90 -0.16 2.58
CA ALA A 189 0.06 0.16 3.64
C ALA A 189 0.79 -1.10 4.15
N SER A 190 0.08 -2.20 4.34
CA SER A 190 0.66 -3.48 4.73
C SER A 190 1.64 -4.02 3.67
N LEU A 191 1.23 -4.02 2.39
CA LEU A 191 2.10 -4.46 1.29
C LEU A 191 3.37 -3.61 1.20
N ARG A 192 3.21 -2.28 1.34
CA ARG A 192 4.34 -1.36 1.35
C ARG A 192 5.33 -1.69 2.48
N ASN A 193 4.82 -1.97 3.68
CA ASN A 193 5.67 -2.34 4.82
C ASN A 193 6.35 -3.70 4.57
N TYR A 194 5.63 -4.69 4.06
CA TYR A 194 6.21 -5.99 3.69
C TYR A 194 7.36 -5.85 2.69
N ILE A 195 7.18 -5.06 1.61
CA ILE A 195 8.25 -4.82 0.64
C ILE A 195 9.46 -4.16 1.29
N ARG A 196 9.27 -3.18 2.18
CA ARG A 196 10.37 -2.53 2.91
C ARG A 196 11.10 -3.50 3.83
N ASP A 197 10.35 -4.26 4.63
CA ASP A 197 10.91 -5.19 5.60
C ASP A 197 11.65 -6.34 4.89
N PHE A 198 11.06 -6.89 3.82
CA PHE A 198 11.70 -7.89 2.95
C PHE A 198 13.01 -7.36 2.38
N SER A 199 13.01 -6.16 1.79
CA SER A 199 14.21 -5.58 1.17
C SER A 199 15.32 -5.31 2.20
N ALA A 200 14.94 -4.93 3.43
CA ALA A 200 15.89 -4.74 4.52
C ALA A 200 16.61 -6.04 4.93
N LEU A 201 16.00 -7.22 4.73
CA LEU A 201 16.66 -8.52 4.97
C LEU A 201 17.91 -8.73 4.10
N PHE A 202 17.98 -8.02 2.97
CA PHE A 202 19.07 -8.07 2.01
C PHE A 202 20.00 -6.85 2.06
N ASP A 203 19.87 -5.98 3.08
CA ASP A 203 20.53 -4.66 3.17
C ASP A 203 20.16 -3.71 2.01
N VAL A 204 18.97 -3.88 1.42
CA VAL A 204 18.46 -2.98 0.38
C VAL A 204 17.53 -1.96 1.02
N HIS A 205 18.03 -0.72 1.15
CA HIS A 205 17.24 0.41 1.62
C HIS A 205 16.56 1.11 0.44
N LEU A 206 15.23 0.98 0.36
CA LEU A 206 14.43 1.55 -0.72
C LEU A 206 13.94 2.99 -0.44
N GLU A 207 14.40 3.60 0.65
CA GLU A 207 13.89 4.89 1.11
C GLU A 207 14.07 6.00 0.08
N SER A 208 12.96 6.69 -0.21
CA SER A 208 12.96 7.94 -0.97
C SER A 208 12.68 9.13 -0.06
N LYS A 209 13.08 10.36 -0.46
CA LYS A 209 12.76 11.58 0.30
C LYS A 209 11.25 11.72 0.58
N GLU A 210 10.42 11.32 -0.38
CA GLU A 210 8.96 11.32 -0.24
C GLU A 210 8.43 10.29 0.76
N GLU A 211 9.15 9.19 1.00
CA GLU A 211 8.77 8.20 2.01
C GLU A 211 9.02 8.65 3.43
N ALA A 212 10.03 9.50 3.66
CA ALA A 212 10.36 10.03 4.98
C ALA A 212 9.31 11.03 5.49
N GLU A 213 8.62 11.71 4.57
CA GLU A 213 7.60 12.71 4.87
C GLU A 213 6.19 12.12 5.00
N PHE A 214 5.97 10.90 4.51
CA PHE A 214 4.66 10.28 4.49
C PHE A 214 4.22 9.81 5.89
N LYS A 215 3.14 10.41 6.41
CA LYS A 215 2.47 9.97 7.64
C LYS A 215 1.18 9.19 7.30
N PRO A 216 1.01 7.96 7.81
CA PRO A 216 -0.21 7.19 7.62
C PRO A 216 -1.47 7.93 8.11
N LEU A 217 -2.61 7.67 7.47
CA LEU A 217 -3.91 8.26 7.79
C LEU A 217 -4.30 8.15 9.28
N TYR A 218 -4.00 7.00 9.91
CA TYR A 218 -4.30 6.79 11.34
C TYR A 218 -3.48 7.69 12.29
N MET A 219 -2.37 8.28 11.82
CA MET A 219 -1.58 9.23 12.62
C MET A 219 -2.00 10.69 12.42
N LEU A 220 -2.93 10.96 11.48
CA LEU A 220 -3.45 12.30 11.20
C LEU A 220 -4.83 12.53 11.83
N ALA A 221 -5.49 11.49 12.33
CA ALA A 221 -6.65 11.62 13.20
C ALA A 221 -6.21 12.20 14.55
N LYS A 222 -5.98 13.51 14.61
CA LYS A 222 -6.00 14.22 15.88
C LYS A 222 -7.39 14.00 16.48
N THR A 223 -7.44 13.32 17.61
CA THR A 223 -8.61 13.32 18.49
C THR A 223 -9.05 14.77 18.62
N GLN A 224 -10.26 15.12 18.18
CA GLN A 224 -10.82 16.44 18.42
C GLN A 224 -10.76 16.65 19.94
N GLU A 225 -9.90 17.57 20.40
CA GLU A 225 -9.92 17.99 21.79
C GLU A 225 -11.32 18.54 22.09
N PRO A 226 -11.91 18.24 23.26
CA PRO A 226 -13.20 18.78 23.62
C PRO A 226 -13.13 20.30 23.55
N LEU A 227 -14.04 20.91 22.78
CA LEU A 227 -14.20 22.37 22.74
C LEU A 227 -14.27 22.88 24.18
N ALA A 228 -13.24 23.63 24.58
CA ALA A 228 -13.20 24.29 25.87
C ALA A 228 -14.46 25.16 25.98
N THR A 229 -15.35 24.76 26.89
CA THR A 229 -16.56 25.48 27.21
C THR A 229 -16.14 26.83 27.77
N VAL A 230 -16.29 27.90 26.99
CA VAL A 230 -16.08 29.26 27.47
C VAL A 230 -17.20 29.56 28.46
N ALA A 231 -16.94 29.32 29.74
CA ALA A 231 -17.74 29.85 30.82
C ALA A 231 -17.51 31.37 30.86
N THR A 232 -18.43 32.13 30.28
CA THR A 232 -18.54 33.57 30.52
C THR A 232 -18.93 33.79 31.98
N ALA A 233 -17.92 34.00 32.83
CA ALA A 233 -18.12 34.55 34.16
C ALA A 233 -18.43 36.04 34.02
N ASP A 234 -19.71 36.35 34.18
CA ASP A 234 -20.26 37.68 34.33
C ASP A 234 -19.60 38.37 35.54
N LYS A 235 -18.87 39.45 35.28
CA LYS A 235 -18.35 40.36 36.31
C LYS A 235 -18.95 41.74 36.10
N THR A 236 -20.11 41.93 36.74
CA THR A 236 -20.44 43.08 37.59
C THR A 236 -19.57 44.33 37.39
N ARG A 237 -20.17 45.39 36.84
CA ARG A 237 -19.78 46.77 37.10
C ARG A 237 -20.87 47.43 37.95
N THR A 238 -20.47 47.74 39.18
CA THR A 238 -20.99 48.81 40.04
C THR A 238 -21.06 50.14 39.31
#